data_AF-A0A1F7I112-F1
#
_entry.id   AF-A0A1F7I112-F1
#
_cell.length_a   1.000
_cell.length_b   1.000
_cell.length_c   1.000
_cell.angle_alpha   90.00
_cell.angle_beta   90.00
_cell.angle_gamma   90.00
#
_symmetry.space_group_name_H-M   'P 1'
#
loop_
_entity.id
_entity.type
_entity.pdbx_description
1 polymer ?
#
loop_
_entity_poly.entity_id
_entity_poly.type
_entity_poly.pdbx_seq_one_letter_code
_entity_poly.pdbx_strand_id
1 'polypeptide(L)'
;MNNLKLSRKKLFREYKTINKPSLVIYGEQDEYCYGNVLRCVEILKKECTHPELFTFKMIKGADHGFSGKEKKLTELISAWLKK
;
A
#
# COMPACT_ATOMS: atom_id res chain seq x y z
N MET A 1 -9.77 0.78 13.75
CA MET A 1 -10.67 0.09 12.79
C MET A 1 -11.80 -0.52 13.58
N ASN A 2 -13.05 -0.22 13.22
CA ASN A 2 -14.20 -0.30 14.12
C ASN A 2 -14.77 -1.71 14.34
N ASN A 3 -14.03 -2.78 13.98
CA ASN A 3 -14.46 -4.19 14.08
C ASN A 3 -15.85 -4.48 13.49
N LEU A 4 -16.26 -3.71 12.49
CA LEU A 4 -17.55 -3.87 11.81
C LEU A 4 -17.46 -4.95 10.73
N LYS A 5 -18.39 -5.92 10.76
CA LYS A 5 -18.51 -6.96 9.73
C LYS A 5 -19.39 -6.47 8.58
N LEU A 6 -18.77 -5.73 7.66
CA LEU A 6 -19.47 -5.12 6.51
C LEU A 6 -19.79 -6.12 5.37
N SER A 7 -19.22 -7.33 5.40
CA SER A 7 -19.38 -8.32 4.32
C SER A 7 -19.25 -9.76 4.81
N ARG A 8 -19.81 -10.69 4.02
CA ARG A 8 -19.62 -12.14 4.17
C ARG A 8 -18.41 -12.68 3.38
N LYS A 9 -17.83 -11.87 2.49
CA LYS A 9 -16.67 -12.27 1.69
C LYS A 9 -15.45 -12.46 2.60
N LYS A 10 -14.60 -13.44 2.28
CA LYS A 10 -13.28 -13.60 2.93
C LYS A 10 -12.48 -12.31 2.74
N LEU A 11 -11.89 -11.80 3.82
CA LEU A 11 -11.07 -10.58 3.79
C LEU A 11 -9.86 -10.81 2.88
N PHE A 12 -9.48 -9.76 2.14
CA PHE A 12 -8.32 -9.75 1.23
C PHE A 12 -8.33 -10.83 0.14
N ARG A 13 -9.47 -11.43 -0.19
CA ARG A 13 -9.53 -12.56 -1.13
C ARG A 13 -8.87 -12.27 -2.50
N GLU A 14 -9.05 -11.06 -3.05
CA GLU A 14 -8.44 -10.71 -4.35
C GLU A 14 -6.98 -10.27 -4.21
N TYR A 15 -6.64 -9.67 -3.07
CA TYR A 15 -5.26 -9.29 -2.77
C TYR A 15 -4.36 -10.53 -2.64
N LYS A 16 -4.88 -11.58 -1.99
CA LYS A 16 -4.20 -12.86 -1.79
C LYS A 16 -3.94 -13.65 -3.06
N THR A 17 -4.61 -13.33 -4.17
CA THR A 17 -4.42 -13.99 -5.47
C THR A 17 -3.39 -13.29 -6.34
N ILE A 18 -2.82 -12.15 -5.91
CA ILE A 18 -1.78 -11.46 -6.66
C ILE A 18 -0.52 -12.34 -6.66
N ASN A 19 -0.06 -12.69 -7.86
CA ASN A 19 1.08 -13.58 -8.11
C ASN A 19 2.12 -12.95 -9.05
N LYS A 20 2.16 -11.62 -9.12
CA LYS A 20 3.08 -10.85 -9.95
C LYS A 20 3.86 -9.85 -9.10
N PRO A 21 5.10 -9.50 -9.49
CA PRO A 21 5.83 -8.42 -8.86
C PRO A 21 4.97 -7.16 -8.76
N SER A 22 4.82 -6.63 -7.54
CA SER A 22 3.90 -5.55 -7.24
C SER A 22 4.57 -4.49 -6.36
N LEU A 23 4.49 -3.23 -6.78
CA LEU A 23 4.91 -2.08 -6.00
C LEU A 23 3.70 -1.44 -5.31
N VAL A 24 3.76 -1.33 -3.99
CA VAL A 24 2.74 -0.67 -3.17
C VAL A 24 3.36 0.59 -2.59
N ILE A 25 2.78 1.76 -2.88
CA ILE A 25 3.25 3.06 -2.41
C ILE A 25 2.14 3.75 -1.64
N TYR A 26 2.45 4.25 -0.44
CA TYR A 26 1.56 5.09 0.36
C TYR A 26 2.19 6.46 0.64
N GLY A 27 1.36 7.49 0.73
CA GLY A 27 1.73 8.73 1.40
C GLY A 27 1.68 8.55 2.91
N GLU A 28 2.68 9.03 3.64
CA GLU A 28 2.74 8.91 5.12
C GLU A 28 1.57 9.61 5.83
N GLN A 29 1.04 10.67 5.21
CA GLN A 29 -0.03 11.51 5.75
C GLN A 29 -1.36 11.31 5.01
N ASP A 30 -1.55 10.16 4.35
CA ASP A 30 -2.81 9.83 3.68
C ASP A 30 -3.99 9.89 4.67
N GLU A 31 -4.86 10.86 4.43
CA GLU A 31 -5.98 11.23 5.28
C GLU A 31 -7.11 10.18 5.28
N TYR A 32 -7.15 9.30 4.27
CA TYR A 32 -8.15 8.24 4.16
C TYR A 32 -7.74 6.94 4.87
N CYS A 33 -6.53 6.91 5.45
CA CYS A 33 -6.02 5.76 6.21
C CYS A 33 -6.38 5.79 7.69
N TYR A 34 -7.47 6.45 8.10
CA TYR A 34 -7.88 6.61 9.50
C TYR A 34 -6.74 7.16 10.39
N GLY A 35 -5.87 8.01 9.83
CA GLY A 35 -4.70 8.55 10.52
C GLY A 35 -3.61 7.52 10.86
N ASN A 36 -3.64 6.31 10.30
CA ASN A 36 -2.66 5.26 10.62
C ASN A 36 -2.24 4.44 9.38
N VAL A 37 -1.52 5.11 8.48
CA VAL A 37 -0.94 4.52 7.27
C VAL A 37 -0.05 3.33 7.59
N LEU A 38 0.77 3.40 8.66
CA LEU A 38 1.64 2.30 9.08
C LEU A 38 0.86 1.02 9.32
N ARG A 39 -0.25 1.10 10.08
CA ARG A 39 -1.12 -0.05 10.35
C ARG A 39 -1.77 -0.58 9.07
N CYS A 40 -2.19 0.28 8.14
CA CYS A 40 -2.71 -0.17 6.84
C CYS A 40 -1.67 -0.99 6.06
N VAL A 41 -0.44 -0.48 5.99
CA VAL A 41 0.68 -1.15 5.31
C VAL A 41 1.05 -2.47 6.00
N GLU A 42 1.04 -2.52 7.34
CA GLU A 42 1.28 -3.75 8.10
C GLU A 42 0.21 -4.81 7.86
N ILE A 43 -1.06 -4.42 7.78
CA ILE A 43 -2.16 -5.33 7.42
C ILE A 43 -1.93 -5.90 6.03
N LEU A 44 -1.59 -5.07 5.04
CA LEU A 44 -1.30 -5.55 3.69
C LEU A 44 -0.11 -6.52 3.68
N LYS A 45 1.00 -6.19 4.34
CA LYS A 45 2.16 -7.07 4.47
C LYS A 45 1.80 -8.41 5.11
N LYS A 46 0.98 -8.41 6.15
CA LYS A 46 0.52 -9.63 6.84
C LYS A 46 -0.35 -10.50 5.94
N GLU A 47 -1.18 -9.89 5.11
CA GLU A 47 -2.15 -10.59 4.26
C GLU A 47 -1.58 -10.97 2.89
N CYS A 48 -0.33 -10.59 2.56
CA CYS A 48 0.41 -11.07 1.39
C CYS A 48 0.62 -12.59 1.47
N THR A 49 0.15 -13.30 0.45
CA THR A 49 0.49 -14.73 0.27
C THR A 49 1.94 -14.93 -0.19
N HIS A 50 2.44 -13.98 -0.98
CA HIS A 50 3.76 -14.01 -1.64
C HIS A 50 4.56 -12.74 -1.29
N PRO A 51 4.99 -12.57 -0.02
CA PRO A 51 5.67 -11.33 0.42
C PRO A 51 6.91 -10.97 -0.41
N GLU A 52 7.59 -11.97 -0.98
CA GLU A 52 8.75 -11.81 -1.88
C GLU A 52 8.42 -11.09 -3.19
N LEU A 53 7.16 -11.15 -3.66
CA LEU A 53 6.72 -10.47 -4.88
C LEU A 53 6.33 -9.00 -4.63
N PHE A 54 6.29 -8.55 -3.37
CA PHE A 54 5.80 -7.22 -3.02
C PHE A 54 6.94 -6.31 -2.56
N THR A 55 6.98 -5.11 -3.12
CA THR A 55 7.80 -4.01 -2.62
C THR A 55 6.90 -2.96 -2.00
N PHE A 56 7.08 -2.67 -0.72
CA PHE A 56 6.34 -1.61 -0.02
C PHE A 56 7.20 -0.36 0.14
N LYS A 57 6.65 0.80 -0.21
CA LYS A 57 7.27 2.11 -0.02
C LYS A 57 6.30 3.08 0.62
N MET A 58 6.85 3.99 1.40
CA MET A 58 6.11 5.11 1.99
C MET A 58 6.87 6.39 1.68
N ILE A 59 6.15 7.41 1.20
CA ILE A 59 6.71 8.73 0.91
C ILE A 59 6.41 9.62 2.12
N LYS A 60 7.48 10.05 2.81
CA LYS A 60 7.38 10.92 3.98
C LYS A 60 6.73 12.25 3.62
N GLY A 61 5.80 12.71 4.45
CA GLY A 61 5.06 13.95 4.26
C GLY A 61 4.23 14.03 2.98
N ALA A 62 3.95 12.91 2.31
CA ALA A 62 3.00 12.87 1.21
C ALA A 62 1.58 12.60 1.74
N ASP A 63 0.60 13.31 1.19
CA ASP A 63 -0.83 13.07 1.40
C ASP A 63 -1.33 11.91 0.51
N HIS A 64 -2.65 11.70 0.47
CA HIS A 64 -3.26 10.69 -0.40
C HIS A 64 -2.97 10.91 -1.89
N GLY A 65 -2.90 12.17 -2.33
CA GLY A 65 -2.66 12.56 -3.72
C GLY A 65 -1.18 12.61 -4.12
N PHE A 66 -0.26 12.44 -3.16
CA PHE A 66 1.16 12.73 -3.31
C PHE A 66 1.46 14.18 -3.73
N SER A 67 0.62 15.13 -3.32
CA SER A 67 0.71 16.54 -3.71
C SER A 67 2.08 17.14 -3.33
N GLY A 68 2.76 17.76 -4.31
CA GLY A 68 4.10 18.31 -4.12
C GLY A 68 5.21 17.26 -3.95
N LYS A 69 4.88 15.97 -4.11
CA LYS A 69 5.80 14.82 -4.06
C LYS A 69 5.74 13.95 -5.32
N GLU A 70 5.13 14.44 -6.39
CA GLU A 70 4.90 13.74 -7.66
C GLU A 70 6.22 13.28 -8.27
N LYS A 71 7.24 14.16 -8.29
CA LYS A 71 8.58 13.80 -8.76
C LYS A 71 9.14 12.60 -7.99
N LYS A 72 8.96 12.58 -6.66
CA LYS A 72 9.45 11.48 -5.82
C LYS A 72 8.70 10.18 -6.09
N LEU A 73 7.39 10.27 -6.31
CA LEU A 73 6.57 9.14 -6.73
C LEU A 73 7.06 8.56 -8.07
N THR A 74 7.23 9.41 -9.08
CA THR A 74 7.72 9.02 -10.41
C THR A 74 9.12 8.39 -10.35
N GLU A 75 10.03 8.93 -9.55
CA GLU A 75 11.37 8.35 -9.34
C GLU A 75 11.29 6.93 -8.75
N LEU A 76 10.43 6.71 -7.74
CA LEU A 76 10.27 5.40 -7.12
C LEU A 76 9.71 4.36 -8.11
N ILE A 77 8.69 4.74 -8.88
CA ILE A 77 8.09 3.88 -9.91
C ILE A 77 9.12 3.56 -10.99
N SER A 78 9.82 4.59 -11.49
CA SER A 78 10.82 4.43 -12.56
C SER A 78 12.00 3.55 -12.13
N ALA A 79 12.46 3.69 -10.88
CA ALA A 79 13.52 2.86 -10.33
C ALA A 79 13.07 1.40 -10.15
N TRP A 80 11.80 1.18 -9.81
CA TRP A 80 11.24 -0.16 -9.68
C TRP A 80 11.08 -0.87 -11.03
N LEU A 81 10.64 -0.16 -12.07
CA LEU A 81 10.48 -0.71 -13.42
C LEU A 81 11.80 -1.06 -14.12
N LYS A 82 12.93 -0.49 -13.66
CA LYS A 82 14.27 -0.78 -14.20
C LYS A 82 14.91 -2.04 -13.61
N LYS A 83 14.30 -2.63 -12.57
CA LYS A 83 14.74 -3.91 -11.99
C LYS A 83 14.19 -5.07 -12.80
#